data_AF-A0A668UEG4-F1
#
_entry.id   AF-A0A668UEG4-F1
#
_cell.length_a   1.000
_cell.length_b   1.000
_cell.length_c   1.000
_cell.angle_alpha   90.00
_cell.angle_beta   90.00
_cell.angle_gamma   90.00
#
_symmetry.space_group_name_H-M   'P 1'
#
loop_
_entity.id
_entity.type
_entity.pdbx_description
1 polymer ?
#
loop_
_entity_poly.entity_id
_entity_poly.type
_entity_poly.pdbx_seq_one_letter_code
_entity_poly.pdbx_strand_id
1 'polypeptide(L)'
;MSEVRGKWSDCFGLIGDKSTQVYVLMCFCSFADVMASVKLIPKPKEPLLLPKPGGDGCVHCAVVGTAGILNGSKVGAEIDAHDYVFRMNGAVTKGYEEDVGNRTSVYVHTQHSITASRYIFGKYGYKSAPHDEGIKYVLIPEAMRDFQWLEGLFKGNESFSGPHHKKCKDFFLSLFLYPQVDAYGFMTDDYMKYSNYYVQKYIKTRVIFYANHDYKLEKNTWKDLHNRKIIKLYQRTEPESGTEKPK
;
A
#
# COMPACT_ATOMS: atom_id res chain seq x y z
N MET A 1 -27.85 -1.41 0.95
CA MET A 1 -27.03 -0.18 1.08
C MET A 1 -27.12 0.49 2.46
N SER A 2 -28.10 0.17 3.31
CA SER A 2 -28.26 0.76 4.66
C SER A 2 -27.53 0.03 5.79
N GLU A 3 -27.34 -1.28 5.70
CA GLU A 3 -26.69 -2.08 6.78
C GLU A 3 -25.16 -1.90 6.88
N VAL A 4 -24.52 -1.39 5.81
CA VAL A 4 -23.08 -1.08 5.82
C VAL A 4 -22.81 0.30 6.43
N ARG A 5 -23.83 1.09 6.83
CA ARG A 5 -23.61 2.40 7.47
C ARG A 5 -23.54 2.37 9.00
N GLY A 6 -23.98 1.30 9.65
CA GLY A 6 -24.19 1.26 11.11
C GLY A 6 -22.97 0.92 11.99
N LYS A 7 -21.79 0.64 11.42
CA LYS A 7 -20.59 0.22 12.18
C LYS A 7 -19.34 1.11 12.00
N TRP A 8 -19.44 2.21 11.23
CA TRP A 8 -18.25 2.91 10.69
C TRP A 8 -18.21 4.40 11.02
N SER A 9 -18.88 4.82 12.09
CA SER A 9 -19.05 6.25 12.41
C SER A 9 -17.79 6.97 12.89
N ASP A 10 -16.70 6.28 13.23
CA ASP A 10 -15.59 6.90 14.00
C ASP A 10 -14.20 6.91 13.33
N CYS A 11 -14.07 6.59 12.03
CA CYS A 11 -12.81 6.81 11.31
C CYS A 11 -12.91 8.09 10.43
N PHE A 12 -12.39 9.23 10.90
CA PHE A 12 -12.27 10.45 10.09
C PHE A 12 -10.93 11.17 10.30
N GLY A 13 -10.24 11.49 9.21
CA GLY A 13 -9.19 12.51 9.14
C GLY A 13 -7.98 12.11 8.29
N LEU A 14 -7.75 12.84 7.19
CA LEU A 14 -6.41 13.03 6.59
C LEU A 14 -5.80 14.25 7.28
N ILE A 15 -4.57 14.15 7.80
CA ILE A 15 -3.85 15.28 8.41
C ILE A 15 -2.43 15.31 7.81
N GLY A 16 -1.95 16.46 7.27
CA GLY A 16 -0.62 16.57 6.63
C GLY A 16 -0.25 17.99 6.13
N ASP A 17 1.02 18.27 5.79
CA ASP A 17 1.50 19.57 5.25
C ASP A 17 2.44 19.42 4.04
N LYS A 18 2.63 20.50 3.29
CA LYS A 18 3.55 20.62 2.16
C LYS A 18 5.03 20.38 2.53
N SER A 19 5.46 20.70 3.76
CA SER A 19 6.86 20.53 4.17
C SER A 19 7.24 19.09 4.54
N THR A 20 6.32 18.31 5.11
CA THR A 20 6.58 16.93 5.56
C THR A 20 5.96 15.87 4.64
N GLN A 21 4.94 16.23 3.85
CA GLN A 21 4.23 15.34 2.90
C GLN A 21 3.65 14.06 3.53
N VAL A 22 3.50 13.96 4.86
CA VAL A 22 2.92 12.81 5.56
C VAL A 22 1.44 13.04 5.82
N TYR A 23 0.61 12.06 5.45
CA TYR A 23 -0.81 11.95 5.70
C TYR A 23 -1.05 10.78 6.64
N VAL A 24 -1.82 10.95 7.70
CA VAL A 24 -2.14 9.85 8.61
C VAL A 24 -3.60 9.46 8.40
N LEU A 25 -3.88 8.20 8.10
CA LEU A 25 -5.25 7.67 8.08
C LEU A 25 -5.51 6.96 9.41
N MET A 26 -6.48 7.45 10.18
CA MET A 26 -6.61 7.11 11.60
C MET A 26 -7.85 6.26 11.85
N CYS A 27 -7.71 5.18 12.61
CA CYS A 27 -8.83 4.64 13.38
C CYS A 27 -8.37 4.33 14.82
N PHE A 28 -9.16 4.78 15.80
CA PHE A 28 -8.72 4.98 17.19
C PHE A 28 -9.13 3.85 18.13
N CYS A 29 -8.24 3.46 19.05
CA CYS A 29 -8.62 2.69 20.24
C CYS A 29 -8.97 3.58 21.45
N SER A 30 -8.41 4.79 21.52
CA SER A 30 -8.63 5.80 22.57
C SER A 30 -8.18 7.16 22.04
N PHE A 31 -9.09 8.13 21.98
CA PHE A 31 -8.79 9.47 21.45
C PHE A 31 -7.78 10.22 22.34
N ALA A 32 -7.84 10.06 23.66
CA ALA A 32 -6.98 10.77 24.61
C ALA A 32 -5.48 10.45 24.45
N ASP A 33 -5.15 9.19 24.18
CA ASP A 33 -3.76 8.70 24.19
C ASP A 33 -2.93 9.15 22.99
N VAL A 34 -3.60 9.60 21.92
CA VAL A 34 -2.97 9.92 20.62
C VAL A 34 -2.98 11.42 20.31
N MET A 35 -3.71 12.23 21.08
CA MET A 35 -3.85 13.66 20.81
C MET A 35 -2.53 14.42 20.84
N ALA A 36 -1.55 13.98 21.63
CA ALA A 36 -0.22 14.57 21.66
C ALA A 36 0.46 14.50 20.28
N SER A 37 0.45 13.33 19.66
CA SER A 37 1.02 13.11 18.31
C SER A 37 0.16 13.78 17.23
N VAL A 38 -1.17 13.69 17.32
CA VAL A 38 -2.10 14.27 16.33
C VAL A 38 -1.96 15.78 16.22
N LYS A 39 -1.79 16.47 17.35
CA LYS A 39 -1.62 17.93 17.38
C LYS A 39 -0.33 18.40 16.69
N LEU A 40 0.66 17.52 16.57
CA LEU A 40 1.90 17.82 15.85
C LEU A 40 1.73 17.73 14.33
N ILE A 41 0.71 17.00 13.86
CA ILE A 41 0.48 16.85 12.44
C ILE A 41 -0.20 18.13 11.94
N PRO A 42 0.45 18.90 11.06
CA PRO A 42 -0.12 20.12 10.52
C PRO A 42 -1.36 19.81 9.67
N LYS A 43 -2.35 20.71 9.70
CA LYS A 43 -3.60 20.54 8.94
C LYS A 43 -3.33 20.60 7.42
N PRO A 44 -3.99 19.75 6.61
CA PRO A 44 -3.84 19.76 5.17
C PRO A 44 -4.37 21.07 4.59
N LYS A 45 -3.50 21.72 3.81
CA LYS A 45 -3.82 22.93 3.05
C LYS A 45 -4.45 22.61 1.70
N GLU A 46 -4.25 21.38 1.21
CA GLU A 46 -4.72 20.86 -0.08
C GLU A 46 -5.16 19.40 0.09
N PRO A 47 -6.08 18.90 -0.75
CA PRO A 47 -6.43 17.47 -0.77
C PRO A 47 -5.21 16.62 -1.17
N LEU A 48 -5.16 15.38 -0.67
CA LEU A 48 -4.04 14.44 -0.87
C LEU A 48 -3.67 14.28 -2.36
N LEU A 49 -4.69 14.13 -3.21
CA LEU A 49 -4.57 14.07 -4.65
C LEU A 49 -5.43 15.17 -5.27
N LEU A 50 -4.91 15.83 -6.29
CA LEU A 50 -5.62 16.86 -7.04
C LEU A 50 -6.20 16.26 -8.32
N PRO A 51 -7.45 16.57 -8.69
CA PRO A 51 -7.95 16.22 -10.01
C PRO A 51 -7.04 16.80 -11.10
N LYS A 52 -6.78 16.01 -12.15
CA LYS A 52 -5.94 16.44 -13.27
C LYS A 52 -6.63 17.55 -14.08
N PRO A 53 -6.01 18.74 -14.25
CA PRO A 53 -6.57 19.77 -15.13
C PRO A 53 -6.53 19.29 -16.59
N GLY A 54 -7.66 19.30 -17.28
CA GLY A 54 -7.74 19.01 -18.73
C GLY A 54 -7.88 17.53 -19.12
N GLY A 55 -8.16 16.62 -18.18
CA GLY A 55 -8.58 15.24 -18.47
C GLY A 55 -10.09 15.09 -18.66
N ASP A 56 -10.57 13.85 -18.78
CA ASP A 56 -12.01 13.50 -18.75
C ASP A 56 -12.66 13.74 -17.36
N GLY A 57 -11.88 14.22 -16.39
CA GLY A 57 -12.29 14.47 -15.02
C GLY A 57 -12.13 13.26 -14.10
N CYS A 58 -11.77 12.08 -14.63
CA CYS A 58 -11.49 10.89 -13.84
C CYS A 58 -10.02 10.84 -13.41
N VAL A 59 -9.79 10.30 -12.22
CA VAL A 59 -8.45 10.03 -11.69
C VAL A 59 -8.24 8.52 -11.71
N HIS A 60 -7.21 8.07 -12.42
CA HIS A 60 -6.84 6.66 -12.48
C HIS A 60 -5.67 6.39 -11.55
N CYS A 61 -5.86 5.44 -10.62
CA CYS A 61 -4.88 5.09 -9.62
C CYS A 61 -4.39 3.65 -9.80
N ALA A 62 -3.07 3.46 -9.87
CA ALA A 62 -2.45 2.14 -9.72
C ALA A 62 -2.07 1.93 -8.26
N VAL A 63 -2.36 0.75 -7.72
CA VAL A 63 -1.96 0.34 -6.37
C VAL A 63 -1.08 -0.88 -6.51
N VAL A 64 0.17 -0.76 -6.04
CA VAL A 64 1.20 -1.76 -6.26
C VAL A 64 1.63 -2.38 -4.94
N GLY A 65 1.15 -3.60 -4.70
CA GLY A 65 1.62 -4.50 -3.64
C GLY A 65 2.95 -5.16 -4.00
N THR A 66 3.45 -6.01 -3.11
CA THR A 66 4.79 -6.62 -3.24
C THR A 66 4.78 -8.09 -3.61
N ALA A 67 3.62 -8.69 -3.91
CA ALA A 67 3.50 -10.12 -4.14
C ALA A 67 4.27 -10.60 -5.39
N GLY A 68 4.73 -11.85 -5.35
CA GLY A 68 5.54 -12.46 -6.42
C GLY A 68 4.89 -12.54 -7.79
N ILE A 69 3.57 -12.36 -7.91
CA ILE A 69 2.85 -12.38 -9.18
C ILE A 69 3.40 -11.35 -10.19
N LEU A 70 4.03 -10.27 -9.72
CA LEU A 70 4.62 -9.25 -10.59
C LEU A 70 5.97 -9.64 -11.19
N ASN A 71 6.69 -10.64 -10.67
CA ASN A 71 8.00 -11.01 -11.20
C ASN A 71 7.91 -11.57 -12.63
N GLY A 72 8.47 -10.89 -13.63
CA GLY A 72 8.35 -11.24 -15.04
C GLY A 72 6.93 -11.06 -15.58
N SER A 73 6.19 -10.07 -15.08
CA SER A 73 4.84 -9.71 -15.54
C SER A 73 4.86 -8.66 -16.66
N LYS A 74 5.92 -7.85 -16.72
CA LYS A 74 6.10 -6.77 -17.71
C LYS A 74 5.00 -5.70 -17.72
N VAL A 75 4.26 -5.54 -16.62
CA VAL A 75 3.17 -4.55 -16.50
C VAL A 75 3.64 -3.19 -15.99
N GLY A 76 4.95 -2.98 -15.85
CA GLY A 76 5.51 -1.74 -15.30
C GLY A 76 5.13 -0.48 -16.08
N ALA A 77 5.07 -0.57 -17.42
CA ALA A 77 4.63 0.53 -18.26
C ALA A 77 3.13 0.85 -18.08
N GLU A 78 2.29 -0.17 -17.86
CA GLU A 78 0.87 0.01 -17.57
C GLU A 78 0.67 0.69 -16.20
N ILE A 79 1.41 0.24 -15.18
CA ILE A 79 1.41 0.88 -13.85
C ILE A 79 1.78 2.35 -13.97
N ASP A 80 2.87 2.66 -14.67
CA ASP A 80 3.37 4.04 -14.81
C ASP A 80 2.49 4.91 -15.73
N ALA A 81 1.50 4.35 -16.45
CA ALA A 81 0.54 5.11 -17.24
C ALA A 81 -0.58 5.74 -16.40
N HIS A 82 -0.77 5.32 -15.15
CA HIS A 82 -1.79 5.86 -14.25
C HIS A 82 -1.46 7.29 -13.80
N ASP A 83 -2.48 8.06 -13.44
CA ASP A 83 -2.26 9.43 -12.94
C ASP A 83 -1.49 9.40 -11.61
N TYR A 84 -1.88 8.49 -10.73
CA TYR A 84 -1.24 8.27 -9.42
C TYR A 84 -0.83 6.82 -9.20
N VAL A 85 0.38 6.62 -8.68
CA VAL A 85 0.90 5.29 -8.33
C VAL A 85 1.11 5.21 -6.82
N PHE A 86 0.34 4.34 -6.17
CA PHE A 86 0.46 4.00 -4.76
C PHE A 86 1.39 2.82 -4.60
N ARG A 87 2.43 2.96 -3.79
CA ARG A 87 3.33 1.87 -3.39
C ARG A 87 3.31 1.71 -1.88
N MET A 88 3.66 0.53 -1.40
CA MET A 88 3.68 0.25 0.04
C MET A 88 4.78 -0.73 0.44
N ASN A 89 5.21 -0.62 1.70
CA ASN A 89 6.19 -1.53 2.30
C ASN A 89 7.49 -1.63 1.48
N GLY A 90 8.04 -2.82 1.28
CA GLY A 90 9.29 -3.05 0.53
C GLY A 90 9.15 -2.91 -0.98
N ALA A 91 8.71 -1.75 -1.45
CA ALA A 91 8.47 -1.46 -2.85
C ALA A 91 9.78 -1.16 -3.60
N VAL A 92 10.53 -2.20 -3.94
CA VAL A 92 11.76 -2.11 -4.74
C VAL A 92 11.43 -1.90 -6.21
N THR A 93 11.74 -0.73 -6.76
CA THR A 93 11.57 -0.45 -8.21
C THR A 93 12.86 -0.71 -8.99
N LYS A 94 14.01 -0.31 -8.45
CA LYS A 94 15.28 -0.39 -9.17
C LYS A 94 15.69 -1.82 -9.53
N GLY A 95 15.85 -2.10 -10.82
CA GLY A 95 16.12 -3.44 -11.38
C GLY A 95 14.88 -4.30 -11.59
N TYR A 96 13.68 -3.75 -11.37
CA TYR A 96 12.37 -4.39 -11.50
C TYR A 96 11.38 -3.53 -12.29
N GLU A 97 11.84 -2.45 -12.93
CA GLU A 97 11.01 -1.42 -13.56
C GLU A 97 10.12 -1.97 -14.67
N GLU A 98 10.60 -2.96 -15.43
CA GLU A 98 9.79 -3.63 -16.46
C GLU A 98 8.52 -4.26 -15.86
N ASP A 99 8.62 -4.78 -14.64
CA ASP A 99 7.55 -5.49 -13.94
C ASP A 99 6.67 -4.59 -13.09
N VAL A 100 7.27 -3.61 -12.42
CA VAL A 100 6.58 -2.82 -11.38
C VAL A 100 6.54 -1.33 -11.66
N GLY A 101 7.16 -0.85 -12.74
CA GLY A 101 7.31 0.57 -13.05
C GLY A 101 8.33 1.26 -12.15
N ASN A 102 8.52 2.56 -12.35
CA ASN A 102 9.43 3.37 -11.56
C ASN A 102 8.77 4.60 -10.91
N ARG A 103 7.51 4.93 -11.26
CA ARG A 103 6.81 6.08 -10.65
C ARG A 103 6.27 5.72 -9.28
N THR A 104 6.31 6.70 -8.37
CA THR A 104 5.60 6.66 -7.08
C THR A 104 5.00 8.03 -6.84
N SER A 105 3.72 8.09 -6.50
CA SER A 105 3.02 9.33 -6.12
C SER A 105 2.67 9.33 -4.65
N VAL A 106 2.25 8.17 -4.15
CA VAL A 106 1.89 7.98 -2.75
C VAL A 106 2.61 6.75 -2.21
N TYR A 107 3.27 6.88 -1.07
CA TYR A 107 3.95 5.78 -0.40
C TYR A 107 3.31 5.49 0.96
N VAL A 108 2.67 4.34 1.06
CA VAL A 108 1.91 3.91 2.24
C VAL A 108 2.79 3.01 3.12
N HIS A 109 2.86 3.29 4.42
CA HIS A 109 3.65 2.50 5.33
C HIS A 109 3.11 2.50 6.76
N THR A 110 3.56 1.55 7.56
CA THR A 110 3.51 1.61 9.03
C THR A 110 4.93 1.93 9.52
N GLN A 111 5.12 2.23 10.80
CA GLN A 111 6.49 2.34 11.30
C GLN A 111 7.22 0.98 11.23
N HIS A 112 6.50 -0.10 11.49
CA HIS A 112 7.10 -1.43 11.39
C HIS A 112 7.58 -1.71 9.96
N SER A 113 6.73 -1.46 8.95
CA SER A 113 7.04 -1.84 7.58
C SER A 113 8.16 -1.00 6.96
N ILE A 114 8.21 0.31 7.21
CA ILE A 114 9.28 1.17 6.68
C ILE A 114 10.65 0.81 7.25
N THR A 115 10.70 0.41 8.53
CA THR A 115 11.94 -0.01 9.20
C THR A 115 12.35 -1.43 8.80
N ALA A 116 11.43 -2.39 8.85
CA ALA A 116 11.70 -3.78 8.53
C ALA A 116 12.06 -3.98 7.05
N SER A 117 11.46 -3.21 6.14
CA SER A 117 11.71 -3.33 4.70
C SER A 117 13.18 -3.08 4.34
N ARG A 118 13.86 -2.14 5.03
CA ARG A 118 15.29 -1.90 4.84
C ARG A 118 16.14 -3.14 5.19
N TYR A 119 15.77 -3.84 6.26
CA TYR A 119 16.47 -5.07 6.67
C TYR A 119 16.16 -6.25 5.73
N ILE A 120 14.89 -6.47 5.42
CA ILE A 120 14.43 -7.63 4.63
C ILE A 120 14.84 -7.51 3.16
N PHE A 121 14.69 -6.31 2.59
CA PHE A 121 14.85 -6.07 1.15
C PHE A 121 16.14 -5.33 0.78
N GLY A 122 17.00 -4.99 1.76
CA GLY A 122 18.28 -4.34 1.50
C GLY A 122 19.17 -5.13 0.52
N LYS A 123 19.16 -6.47 0.62
CA LYS A 123 19.88 -7.36 -0.32
C LYS A 123 19.34 -7.33 -1.76
N TYR A 124 18.11 -6.84 -1.95
CA TYR A 124 17.49 -6.64 -3.26
C TYR A 124 17.59 -5.17 -3.73
N GLY A 125 18.36 -4.33 -3.03
CA GLY A 125 18.59 -2.93 -3.42
C GLY A 125 17.69 -1.91 -2.71
N TYR A 126 16.84 -2.32 -1.77
CA TYR A 126 15.99 -1.40 -1.01
C TYR A 126 16.77 -0.64 0.08
N LYS A 127 17.20 0.59 -0.24
CA LYS A 127 18.00 1.41 0.69
C LYS A 127 17.13 2.20 1.67
N SER A 128 16.03 2.75 1.17
CA SER A 128 15.08 3.58 1.90
C SER A 128 13.76 3.62 1.16
N ALA A 129 12.72 4.17 1.81
CA ALA A 129 11.49 4.54 1.11
C ALA A 129 11.77 5.50 -0.06
N PRO A 130 10.96 5.46 -1.13
CA PRO A 130 11.08 6.40 -2.24
C PRO A 130 10.89 7.82 -1.71
N HIS A 131 11.72 8.75 -2.16
CA HIS A 131 11.84 10.12 -1.62
C HIS A 131 12.04 11.16 -2.72
N ASP A 132 11.62 10.83 -3.94
CA ASP A 132 11.57 11.77 -5.05
C ASP A 132 10.64 12.96 -4.71
N GLU A 133 10.89 14.09 -5.35
CA GLU A 133 10.11 15.30 -5.14
C GLU A 133 8.63 15.07 -5.43
N GLY A 134 7.76 15.53 -4.53
CA GLY A 134 6.30 15.44 -4.70
C GLY A 134 5.64 14.17 -4.14
N ILE A 135 6.39 13.16 -3.70
CA ILE A 135 5.82 11.94 -3.10
C ILE A 135 5.09 12.27 -1.79
N LYS A 136 3.84 11.78 -1.67
CA LYS A 136 3.05 11.87 -0.45
C LYS A 136 3.18 10.58 0.36
N TYR A 137 3.54 10.68 1.62
CA TYR A 137 3.63 9.56 2.54
C TYR A 137 2.28 9.37 3.22
N VAL A 138 1.80 8.14 3.33
CA VAL A 138 0.63 7.80 4.14
C VAL A 138 1.07 6.87 5.26
N LEU A 139 1.03 7.35 6.50
CA LEU A 139 1.28 6.52 7.68
C LEU A 139 -0.03 5.86 8.13
N ILE A 140 0.01 4.54 8.24
CA ILE A 140 -1.03 3.72 8.88
C ILE A 140 -0.54 3.38 10.29
N PRO A 141 -1.11 3.99 11.34
CA PRO A 141 -0.75 3.64 12.70
C PRO A 141 -1.50 2.37 13.15
N GLU A 142 -0.78 1.26 13.33
CA GLU A 142 -1.35 -0.03 13.75
C GLU A 142 -1.32 -0.22 15.27
N ALA A 143 -0.45 0.51 15.96
CA ALA A 143 -0.27 0.46 17.40
C ALA A 143 0.17 1.82 17.97
N MET A 144 0.14 1.95 19.30
CA MET A 144 0.60 3.16 19.99
C MET A 144 2.04 3.55 19.65
N ARG A 145 2.88 2.56 19.32
CA ARG A 145 4.26 2.79 18.88
C ARG A 145 4.34 3.64 17.62
N ASP A 146 3.40 3.53 16.68
CA ASP A 146 3.41 4.33 15.47
C ASP A 146 3.18 5.82 15.79
N PHE A 147 2.33 6.12 16.77
CA PHE A 147 2.10 7.48 17.26
C PHE A 147 3.30 8.05 18.03
N GLN A 148 3.94 7.24 18.87
CA GLN A 148 5.17 7.62 19.57
C GLN A 148 6.33 7.88 18.59
N TRP A 149 6.44 7.03 17.56
CA TRP A 149 7.41 7.23 16.50
C TRP A 149 7.16 8.52 15.72
N LEU A 150 5.89 8.78 15.38
CA LEU A 150 5.48 10.02 14.70
C LEU A 150 5.78 11.25 15.55
N GLU A 151 5.51 11.19 16.86
CA GLU A 151 5.85 12.26 17.79
C GLU A 151 7.36 12.51 17.87
N GLY A 152 8.18 11.45 17.92
CA GLY A 152 9.64 11.54 17.86
C GLY A 152 10.13 12.17 16.55
N LEU A 153 9.55 11.77 15.42
CA LEU A 153 9.86 12.31 14.10
C LEU A 153 9.60 13.83 14.03
N PHE A 154 8.44 14.29 14.50
CA PHE A 154 8.09 15.72 14.49
C PHE A 154 8.87 16.54 15.52
N LYS A 155 9.30 15.94 16.62
CA LYS A 155 10.12 16.60 17.65
C LYS A 155 11.62 16.55 17.37
N GLY A 156 12.07 15.81 16.36
CA GLY A 156 13.49 15.66 16.02
C GLY A 156 14.27 14.75 16.98
N ASN A 157 13.61 13.86 17.72
CA ASN A 157 14.28 12.92 18.65
C ASN A 157 14.40 11.53 18.00
N GLU A 158 15.63 11.04 17.80
CA GLU A 158 15.95 9.84 16.99
C GLU A 158 15.67 8.46 17.63
N SER A 159 14.95 8.34 18.74
CA SER A 159 14.92 7.05 19.46
C SER A 159 13.58 6.70 20.08
N PHE A 160 12.85 5.72 19.55
CA PHE A 160 11.90 4.93 20.35
C PHE A 160 11.77 3.47 19.91
N SER A 161 12.29 2.59 20.77
CA SER A 161 11.94 1.17 20.86
C SER A 161 10.97 0.98 22.03
N GLY A 162 9.66 0.89 21.74
CA GLY A 162 8.60 0.63 22.73
C GLY A 162 7.95 -0.76 22.55
N PRO A 163 7.50 -1.41 23.64
CA PRO A 163 6.88 -2.74 23.59
C PRO A 163 5.51 -2.76 22.87
N HIS A 164 5.18 -3.91 22.27
CA HIS A 164 3.90 -4.16 21.58
C HIS A 164 2.74 -4.31 22.58
N HIS A 165 2.10 -3.23 23.03
CA HIS A 165 0.86 -3.36 23.78
C HIS A 165 -0.24 -2.43 23.25
N LYS A 166 -1.40 -3.06 23.01
CA LYS A 166 -2.64 -2.58 22.35
C LYS A 166 -2.59 -2.54 20.82
N LYS A 167 -3.16 -3.58 20.20
CA LYS A 167 -3.50 -3.62 18.77
C LYS A 167 -4.86 -2.95 18.59
N CYS A 168 -4.95 -1.96 17.70
CA CYS A 168 -6.26 -1.60 17.15
C CYS A 168 -6.59 -2.62 16.06
N LYS A 169 -7.69 -3.35 16.27
CA LYS A 169 -8.14 -4.35 15.29
C LYS A 169 -8.83 -3.65 14.13
N ASP A 170 -8.61 -4.25 12.96
CA ASP A 170 -9.25 -3.97 11.67
C ASP A 170 -8.94 -2.59 11.10
N PHE A 171 -7.94 -2.54 10.21
CA PHE A 171 -7.68 -1.38 9.36
C PHE A 171 -7.89 -1.76 7.90
N PHE A 172 -8.83 -1.08 7.26
CA PHE A 172 -9.02 -1.11 5.82
C PHE A 172 -8.54 0.23 5.29
N LEU A 173 -7.48 0.23 4.48
CA LEU A 173 -7.05 1.45 3.80
C LEU A 173 -8.24 1.91 2.94
N SER A 174 -8.77 3.11 3.20
CA SER A 174 -9.85 3.70 2.41
C SER A 174 -9.33 4.17 1.05
N LEU A 175 -8.65 3.27 0.34
CA LEU A 175 -8.17 3.44 -1.02
C LEU A 175 -9.35 3.60 -2.01
N PHE A 176 -10.56 3.30 -1.55
CA PHE A 176 -11.84 3.32 -2.27
C PHE A 176 -12.48 4.71 -2.40
N LEU A 177 -11.76 5.79 -2.12
CA LEU A 177 -12.27 7.15 -2.34
C LEU A 177 -12.19 7.61 -3.80
N TYR A 178 -11.60 6.81 -4.70
CA TYR A 178 -11.41 7.18 -6.10
C TYR A 178 -12.14 6.23 -7.05
N PRO A 179 -12.71 6.76 -8.14
CA PRO A 179 -13.63 6.02 -9.00
C PRO A 179 -12.98 4.90 -9.83
N GLN A 180 -11.65 4.93 -10.06
CA GLN A 180 -10.96 3.94 -10.89
C GLN A 180 -9.60 3.53 -10.29
N VAL A 181 -9.55 2.29 -9.79
CA VAL A 181 -8.37 1.72 -9.13
C VAL A 181 -8.00 0.38 -9.77
N ASP A 182 -6.75 0.28 -10.21
CA ASP A 182 -6.14 -0.95 -10.69
C ASP A 182 -5.14 -1.46 -9.64
N ALA A 183 -5.34 -2.68 -9.17
CA ALA A 183 -4.57 -3.32 -8.11
C ALA A 183 -3.59 -4.35 -8.70
N TYR A 184 -2.30 -4.16 -8.44
CA TYR A 184 -1.18 -4.96 -8.92
C TYR A 184 -0.42 -5.57 -7.76
N GLY A 185 0.06 -6.81 -7.87
CA GLY A 185 0.91 -7.41 -6.84
C GLY A 185 0.20 -7.72 -5.52
N PHE A 186 -1.10 -8.01 -5.57
CA PHE A 186 -1.89 -8.54 -4.45
C PHE A 186 -2.06 -10.05 -4.58
N MET A 187 -2.40 -10.71 -3.46
CA MET A 187 -2.64 -12.15 -3.45
C MET A 187 -3.86 -12.50 -4.30
N THR A 188 -3.71 -13.51 -5.15
CA THR A 188 -4.76 -14.10 -6.02
C THR A 188 -4.96 -15.57 -5.68
N ASP A 189 -5.95 -16.24 -6.27
CA ASP A 189 -6.20 -17.67 -6.00
C ASP A 189 -5.02 -18.58 -6.34
N ASP A 190 -4.22 -18.19 -7.33
CA ASP A 190 -3.04 -18.91 -7.80
C ASP A 190 -1.73 -18.45 -7.13
N TYR A 191 -1.79 -17.78 -5.98
CA TYR A 191 -0.61 -17.22 -5.28
C TYR A 191 0.51 -18.23 -5.05
N MET A 192 0.19 -19.53 -4.89
CA MET A 192 1.17 -20.61 -4.69
C MET A 192 2.08 -20.86 -5.90
N LYS A 193 1.71 -20.34 -7.09
CA LYS A 193 2.57 -20.40 -8.27
C LYS A 193 3.79 -19.49 -8.13
N TYR A 194 3.63 -18.36 -7.43
CA TYR A 194 4.63 -17.31 -7.32
C TYR A 194 5.41 -17.36 -6.00
N SER A 195 6.54 -16.66 -5.95
CA SER A 195 7.26 -16.41 -4.70
C SER A 195 6.48 -15.47 -3.78
N ASN A 196 6.89 -15.36 -2.52
CA ASN A 196 6.26 -14.40 -1.60
C ASN A 196 6.38 -12.96 -2.12
N TYR A 197 7.57 -12.57 -2.61
CA TYR A 197 7.82 -11.22 -3.11
C TYR A 197 8.32 -11.21 -4.55
N TYR A 198 7.95 -10.20 -5.35
CA TYR A 198 8.41 -10.08 -6.74
C TYR A 198 9.93 -9.93 -6.85
N VAL A 199 10.59 -9.44 -5.80
CA VAL A 199 12.04 -9.27 -5.81
C VAL A 199 12.82 -10.59 -5.85
N GLN A 200 12.17 -11.70 -5.51
CA GLN A 200 12.78 -13.02 -5.40
C GLN A 200 12.83 -13.74 -6.76
N LYS A 201 13.53 -13.15 -7.74
CA LYS A 201 13.56 -13.58 -9.16
C LYS A 201 13.91 -15.06 -9.35
N TYR A 202 14.91 -15.54 -8.60
CA TYR A 202 15.53 -16.86 -8.83
C TYR A 202 15.27 -17.86 -7.69
N ILE A 203 14.45 -17.49 -6.71
CA ILE A 203 14.20 -18.33 -5.53
C ILE A 203 12.69 -18.38 -5.30
N LYS A 204 12.13 -19.59 -5.33
CA LYS A 204 10.74 -19.82 -4.96
C LYS A 204 10.60 -19.87 -3.44
N THR A 205 9.94 -18.86 -2.88
CA THR A 205 9.58 -18.85 -1.45
C THR A 205 8.07 -18.98 -1.29
N ARG A 206 7.62 -19.50 -0.15
CA ARG A 206 6.19 -19.61 0.15
C ARG A 206 5.70 -18.34 0.82
N VAL A 207 4.44 -17.96 0.57
CA VAL A 207 3.79 -16.89 1.31
C VAL A 207 3.69 -17.27 2.79
N ILE A 208 4.10 -16.34 3.66
CA ILE A 208 4.09 -16.52 5.10
C ILE A 208 2.81 -15.89 5.66
N PHE A 209 1.95 -16.71 6.26
CA PHE A 209 0.72 -16.26 6.90
C PHE A 209 1.01 -15.86 8.34
N TYR A 210 1.15 -14.56 8.57
CA TYR A 210 1.30 -14.02 9.91
C TYR A 210 -0.06 -13.86 10.59
N ALA A 211 -0.14 -14.25 11.87
CA ALA A 211 -1.39 -14.25 12.64
C ALA A 211 -2.02 -12.86 12.86
N ASN A 212 -1.31 -11.78 12.50
CA ASN A 212 -1.84 -10.42 12.55
C ASN A 212 -2.67 -10.03 11.31
N HIS A 213 -2.72 -10.85 10.26
CA HIS A 213 -3.53 -10.59 9.07
C HIS A 213 -4.31 -11.83 8.63
N ASP A 214 -5.57 -11.63 8.23
CA ASP A 214 -6.35 -12.65 7.53
C ASP A 214 -6.18 -12.50 6.02
N TYR A 215 -5.09 -13.06 5.50
CA TYR A 215 -4.77 -13.06 4.07
C TYR A 215 -5.85 -13.73 3.21
N LYS A 216 -6.62 -14.68 3.76
CA LYS A 216 -7.70 -15.33 3.01
C LYS A 216 -8.88 -14.38 2.85
N LEU A 217 -9.26 -13.69 3.92
CA LEU A 217 -10.28 -12.65 3.87
C LEU A 217 -9.86 -11.54 2.90
N GLU A 218 -8.61 -11.07 2.98
CA GLU A 218 -8.08 -10.03 2.10
C GLU A 218 -8.14 -10.46 0.62
N LYS A 219 -7.57 -11.63 0.28
CA LYS A 219 -7.62 -12.20 -1.08
C LYS A 219 -9.05 -12.31 -1.60
N ASN A 220 -9.97 -12.83 -0.79
CA ASN A 220 -11.38 -12.98 -1.17
C ASN A 220 -12.06 -11.63 -1.38
N THR A 221 -11.69 -10.62 -0.58
CA THR A 221 -12.19 -9.24 -0.72
C THR A 221 -11.72 -8.62 -2.03
N TRP A 222 -10.42 -8.72 -2.36
CA TRP A 222 -9.89 -8.25 -3.65
C TRP A 222 -10.62 -8.88 -4.84
N LYS A 223 -10.83 -10.20 -4.77
CA LYS A 223 -11.58 -10.95 -5.80
C LYS A 223 -13.03 -10.48 -5.91
N ASP A 224 -13.73 -10.29 -4.80
CA ASP A 224 -15.13 -9.84 -4.80
C ASP A 224 -15.26 -8.42 -5.39
N LEU A 225 -14.38 -7.49 -5.00
CA LEU A 225 -14.34 -6.13 -5.54
C LEU A 225 -14.07 -6.12 -7.05
N HIS A 226 -13.18 -6.98 -7.51
CA HIS A 226 -12.88 -7.15 -8.93
C HIS A 226 -14.09 -7.70 -9.71
N ASN A 227 -14.71 -8.77 -9.21
CA ASN A 227 -15.89 -9.37 -9.85
C ASN A 227 -17.08 -8.41 -9.93
N ARG A 228 -17.20 -7.50 -8.95
CA ARG A 228 -18.22 -6.44 -8.92
C ARG A 228 -17.86 -5.23 -9.78
N LYS A 229 -16.72 -5.23 -10.47
CA LYS A 229 -16.22 -4.13 -11.30
C LYS A 229 -16.03 -2.82 -10.52
N ILE A 230 -15.73 -2.93 -9.23
CA ILE A 230 -15.40 -1.78 -8.37
C ILE A 230 -13.92 -1.40 -8.55
N ILE A 231 -13.07 -2.41 -8.77
CA ILE A 231 -11.64 -2.25 -9.08
C ILE A 231 -11.24 -3.23 -10.19
N LYS A 232 -10.09 -3.02 -10.82
CA LYS A 232 -9.44 -4.04 -11.64
C LYS A 232 -8.32 -4.70 -10.84
N LEU A 233 -8.42 -6.00 -10.59
CA LEU A 233 -7.35 -6.77 -9.95
C LEU A 233 -6.52 -7.44 -11.04
N TYR A 234 -5.22 -7.13 -11.07
CA TYR A 234 -4.27 -7.81 -11.96
C TYR A 234 -4.17 -9.29 -11.59
N GLN A 235 -4.40 -10.14 -12.58
CA GLN A 235 -4.27 -11.59 -12.52
C GLN A 235 -3.51 -12.02 -13.78
N ARG A 236 -2.65 -13.04 -13.69
CA ARG A 236 -2.00 -13.57 -14.89
C ARG A 236 -3.00 -14.35 -15.73
N THR A 237 -2.99 -14.12 -17.04
CA THR A 237 -3.57 -15.04 -18.00
C THR A 237 -2.69 -16.28 -18.12
N GLU A 238 -3.27 -17.47 -18.01
CA GLU A 238 -2.61 -18.70 -18.44
C GLU A 238 -2.26 -18.56 -19.93
N PRO A 239 -1.06 -18.97 -20.39
CA PRO A 239 -0.82 -19.09 -21.81
C PRO A 239 -1.84 -20.09 -22.37
N GLU A 240 -2.56 -19.71 -23.43
CA GLU A 240 -3.36 -20.67 -24.19
C GLU A 240 -2.43 -21.82 -24.56
N SER A 241 -2.74 -23.02 -24.07
CA SER A 241 -2.02 -24.22 -24.47
C SER A 241 -2.20 -24.37 -25.98
N GLY A 242 -1.18 -24.00 -26.75
CA GLY A 242 -1.14 -24.15 -28.19
C GLY A 242 -1.44 -25.60 -28.53
N THR A 243 -2.64 -25.84 -29.07
CA THR A 243 -2.95 -27.08 -29.75
C THR A 243 -2.26 -27.01 -31.11
N GLU A 244 -0.94 -27.24 -31.12
CA GLU A 244 -0.29 -27.68 -32.36
C GLU A 244 -0.87 -29.05 -32.70
N LYS A 245 -1.82 -29.06 -33.64
CA LYS A 245 -2.18 -30.27 -34.36
C LYS A 245 -0.94 -30.74 -35.13
N PRO A 246 -0.55 -32.02 -35.02
CA PRO A 246 0.55 -32.55 -35.83
C PRO A 246 0.17 -32.41 -37.30
N LYS A 247 1.08 -31.84 -38.11
CA LYS A 247 1.08 -32.01 -39.57
C LYS A 247 1.73 -33.33 -39.93
#